data_AF-A0A0J7AHE2-F1
#
_entry.id   AF-A0A0J7AHE2-F1
#
_cell.length_a   1.000
_cell.length_b   1.000
_cell.length_c   1.000
_cell.angle_alpha   90.00
_cell.angle_beta   90.00
_cell.angle_gamma   90.00
#
_symmetry.space_group_name_H-M   'P 1'
#
loop_
_entity.id
_entity.type
_entity.pdbx_description
1 polymer ?
#
loop_
_entity_poly.entity_id
_entity_poly.type
_entity_poly.pdbx_seq_one_letter_code
_entity_poly.pdbx_strand_id
1 'polypeptide(L)'
;HVAWLIAGGCDGVVPNGSLGEYQTLTDEERARVVRTAVEAAGDGARVMPGVAAYGSAEARRWADQAAGAGAGSVLLLPPNAFRADEATVRAHYADVARAGLPVVAYNNPIDTKVDLTPGLLARLHGDGSIVAVKEFSGDVRRAYEIAELAPGLDLLIGADDVLLELALAGAVGWIAGYPNALPRSCAELYRAAVAGDLATALPLYKSLHSLLRWDSKTEFVQAIKLSMDLAGRPGGATRPPRFPLTGETEAAVRAATEKALAEGHN
;
A
#
# COMPACT_ATOMS: atom_id res chain seq x y z
N HIS A 1 -15.44 6.84 4.59
CA HIS A 1 -14.45 5.76 4.56
C HIS A 1 -13.18 6.14 5.32
N VAL A 2 -12.44 7.17 4.86
CA VAL A 2 -11.20 7.67 5.49
C VAL A 2 -11.31 7.87 7.02
N ALA A 3 -12.27 8.67 7.48
CA ALA A 3 -12.46 8.91 8.92
C ALA A 3 -12.76 7.62 9.71
N TRP A 4 -13.42 6.64 9.08
CA TRP A 4 -13.72 5.35 9.72
C TRP A 4 -12.46 4.48 9.85
N LEU A 5 -11.58 4.47 8.85
CA LEU A 5 -10.28 3.79 8.95
C LEU A 5 -9.42 4.38 10.07
N ILE A 6 -9.35 5.72 10.14
CA ILE A 6 -8.59 6.41 11.19
C ILE A 6 -9.17 6.11 12.58
N ALA A 7 -10.50 6.17 12.74
CA ALA A 7 -11.17 5.77 13.98
C ALA A 7 -11.02 4.27 14.30
N GLY A 8 -10.76 3.45 13.29
CA GLY A 8 -10.41 2.03 13.41
C GLY A 8 -8.96 1.78 13.82
N GLY A 9 -8.12 2.81 13.90
CA GLY A 9 -6.74 2.71 14.36
C GLY A 9 -5.69 2.81 13.26
N CYS A 10 -6.06 3.05 12.01
CA CYS A 10 -5.10 3.37 10.94
C CYS A 10 -4.50 4.76 11.16
N ASP A 11 -3.19 4.91 10.96
CA ASP A 11 -2.51 6.21 11.10
C ASP A 11 -2.85 7.17 9.96
N GLY A 12 -3.19 6.63 8.78
CA GLY A 12 -3.54 7.40 7.60
C GLY A 12 -4.13 6.55 6.47
N VAL A 13 -4.18 7.13 5.27
CA VAL A 13 -4.73 6.50 4.07
C VAL A 13 -3.84 6.73 2.85
N VAL A 14 -3.84 5.75 1.94
CA VAL A 14 -3.08 5.77 0.69
C VAL A 14 -4.06 5.73 -0.51
N PRO A 15 -4.72 6.87 -0.84
CA PRO A 15 -5.62 6.91 -2.00
C PRO A 15 -4.84 6.72 -3.30
N ASN A 16 -5.50 6.31 -4.38
CA ASN A 16 -4.90 6.16 -5.71
C ASN A 16 -3.68 5.20 -5.76
N GLY A 17 -3.57 4.25 -4.84
CA GLY A 17 -2.71 3.07 -5.02
C GLY A 17 -3.35 2.04 -5.97
N SER A 18 -2.71 0.88 -6.15
CA SER A 18 -3.24 -0.20 -7.00
C SER A 18 -4.65 -0.67 -6.58
N LEU A 19 -4.91 -0.79 -5.27
CA LEU A 19 -6.23 -1.12 -4.73
C LEU A 19 -7.27 -0.03 -5.02
N GLY A 20 -6.84 1.23 -5.12
CA GLY A 20 -7.68 2.37 -5.49
C GLY A 20 -7.95 2.47 -7.00
N GLU A 21 -7.48 1.49 -7.80
CA GLU A 21 -7.73 1.38 -9.24
C GLU A 21 -7.30 2.61 -10.05
N TYR A 22 -6.24 3.30 -9.63
CA TYR A 22 -5.82 4.59 -10.18
C TYR A 22 -5.64 4.59 -11.71
N GLN A 23 -5.27 3.46 -12.31
CA GLN A 23 -5.09 3.34 -13.76
C GLN A 23 -6.39 3.48 -14.56
N THR A 24 -7.54 3.33 -13.90
CA THR A 24 -8.88 3.36 -14.52
C THR A 24 -9.70 4.58 -14.11
N LEU A 25 -9.10 5.49 -13.34
CA LEU A 25 -9.70 6.77 -12.97
C LEU A 25 -9.35 7.80 -14.04
N THR A 26 -10.32 8.65 -14.37
CA THR A 26 -10.04 9.89 -15.10
C THR A 26 -9.22 10.84 -14.23
N ASP A 27 -8.57 11.82 -14.85
CA ASP A 27 -7.80 12.83 -14.13
C ASP A 27 -8.64 13.57 -13.07
N GLU A 28 -9.89 13.89 -13.41
CA GLU A 28 -10.81 14.56 -12.49
C GLU A 28 -11.17 13.68 -11.30
N GLU A 29 -11.43 12.40 -11.53
CA GLU A 29 -11.73 11.43 -10.46
C GLU A 29 -10.53 11.23 -9.55
N ARG A 30 -9.33 11.02 -10.13
CA ARG A 30 -8.09 10.84 -9.38
C ARG A 30 -7.82 12.04 -8.47
N ALA A 31 -8.01 13.26 -9.00
CA ALA A 31 -7.87 14.49 -8.22
C ALA A 31 -8.93 14.64 -7.13
N ARG A 32 -10.18 14.28 -7.43
CA ARG A 32 -11.28 14.33 -6.47
C ARG A 32 -11.06 13.37 -5.31
N VAL A 33 -10.55 12.16 -5.57
CA VAL A 33 -10.23 11.18 -4.51
C VAL A 33 -9.21 11.74 -3.53
N VAL A 34 -8.14 12.40 -4.00
CA VAL A 34 -7.13 13.00 -3.11
C VAL A 34 -7.73 14.12 -2.26
N ARG A 35 -8.47 15.06 -2.86
CA ARG A 35 -9.10 16.15 -2.11
C ARG A 35 -10.06 15.63 -1.04
N THR A 36 -10.93 14.69 -1.40
CA THR A 36 -11.85 14.04 -0.45
C THR A 36 -11.09 13.33 0.68
N ALA A 37 -9.96 12.68 0.38
CA ALA A 37 -9.16 12.00 1.39
C ALA A 37 -8.53 12.99 2.37
N VAL A 38 -7.95 14.10 1.88
CA VAL A 38 -7.37 15.15 2.74
C VAL A 38 -8.45 15.81 3.61
N GLU A 39 -9.57 16.21 3.01
CA GLU A 39 -10.69 16.82 3.73
C GLU A 39 -11.23 15.88 4.82
N ALA A 40 -11.41 14.59 4.51
CA ALA A 40 -11.95 13.62 5.45
C ALA A 40 -10.95 13.16 6.51
N ALA A 41 -9.64 13.28 6.26
CA ALA A 41 -8.61 12.96 7.24
C ALA A 41 -8.46 14.05 8.31
N GLY A 42 -8.81 15.30 7.99
CA GLY A 42 -8.67 16.47 8.88
C GLY A 42 -7.22 16.94 9.06
N ASP A 43 -6.25 16.09 8.76
CA ASP A 43 -4.81 16.36 8.73
C ASP A 43 -4.22 15.72 7.47
N GLY A 44 -3.74 16.57 6.55
CA GLY A 44 -3.15 16.13 5.29
C GLY A 44 -1.86 15.33 5.46
N ALA A 45 -1.18 15.43 6.61
CA ALA A 45 -0.02 14.59 6.94
C ALA A 45 -0.35 13.10 6.97
N ARG A 46 -1.64 12.75 7.17
CA ARG A 46 -2.15 11.37 7.18
C ARG A 46 -2.53 10.84 5.80
N VAL A 47 -2.28 11.58 4.74
CA VAL A 47 -2.68 11.20 3.38
C VAL A 47 -1.44 11.09 2.49
N MET A 48 -1.22 9.89 1.94
CA MET A 48 -0.12 9.56 1.04
C MET A 48 -0.69 9.08 -0.31
N PRO A 49 -1.10 9.98 -1.23
CA PRO A 49 -1.65 9.55 -2.50
C PRO A 49 -0.62 8.84 -3.38
N GLY A 50 -1.08 7.82 -4.10
CA GLY A 50 -0.35 7.21 -5.20
C GLY A 50 -0.25 8.16 -6.39
N VAL A 51 0.97 8.44 -6.83
CA VAL A 51 1.27 9.38 -7.92
C VAL A 51 1.84 8.71 -9.17
N ALA A 52 1.84 7.38 -9.21
CA ALA A 52 2.31 6.61 -10.34
C ALA A 52 1.60 7.00 -11.66
N ALA A 53 2.37 7.04 -12.73
CA ALA A 53 1.93 7.30 -14.09
C ALA A 53 2.94 6.67 -15.07
N TYR A 54 2.63 6.65 -16.37
CA TYR A 54 3.49 6.03 -17.37
C TYR A 54 4.81 6.77 -17.60
N GLY A 55 4.91 8.03 -17.20
CA GLY A 55 6.12 8.84 -17.33
C GLY A 55 6.32 9.81 -16.17
N SER A 56 7.57 10.25 -16.00
CA SER A 56 8.00 11.12 -14.88
C SER A 56 7.26 12.44 -14.84
N ALA A 57 7.07 13.10 -15.99
CA ALA A 57 6.38 14.39 -16.05
C ALA A 57 4.94 14.31 -15.53
N GLU A 58 4.23 13.23 -15.85
CA GLU A 58 2.87 13.01 -15.36
C GLU A 58 2.85 12.59 -13.89
N ALA A 59 3.77 11.72 -13.47
CA ALA A 59 3.90 11.35 -12.06
C ALA A 59 4.21 12.57 -11.18
N ARG A 60 5.09 13.46 -11.66
CA ARG A 60 5.40 14.73 -11.03
C ARG A 60 4.18 15.65 -10.98
N ARG A 61 3.41 15.77 -12.07
CA ARG A 61 2.14 16.53 -12.07
C ARG A 61 1.20 16.05 -10.95
N TRP A 62 1.10 14.73 -10.75
CA TRP A 62 0.30 14.18 -9.65
C TRP A 62 0.88 14.47 -8.27
N ALA A 63 2.21 14.49 -8.12
CA ALA A 63 2.86 14.88 -6.88
C ALA A 63 2.68 16.37 -6.57
N ASP A 64 2.83 17.26 -7.56
CA ASP A 64 2.55 18.70 -7.42
C ASP A 64 1.09 18.95 -7.02
N GLN A 65 0.15 18.20 -7.62
CA GLN A 65 -1.27 18.28 -7.25
C GLN A 65 -1.53 17.75 -5.84
N ALA A 66 -0.87 16.66 -5.43
CA ALA A 66 -0.97 16.14 -4.07
C ALA A 66 -0.47 17.17 -3.04
N ALA A 67 0.65 17.84 -3.34
CA ALA A 67 1.19 18.93 -2.53
C ALA A 67 0.21 20.10 -2.44
N GLY A 68 -0.36 20.53 -3.57
CA GLY A 68 -1.37 21.59 -3.61
C GLY A 68 -2.67 21.23 -2.87
N ALA A 69 -3.00 19.94 -2.76
CA ALA A 69 -4.12 19.45 -1.96
C ALA A 69 -3.79 19.32 -0.46
N GLY A 70 -2.53 19.48 -0.05
CA GLY A 70 -2.08 19.39 1.34
C GLY A 70 -1.67 17.99 1.81
N ALA A 71 -1.44 17.03 0.91
CA ALA A 71 -0.93 15.71 1.29
C ALA A 71 0.49 15.80 1.90
N GLY A 72 0.79 14.94 2.88
CA GLY A 72 2.08 14.96 3.60
C GLY A 72 3.22 14.21 2.93
N SER A 73 2.92 13.28 2.02
CA SER A 73 3.89 12.46 1.29
C SER A 73 3.23 11.87 0.05
N VAL A 74 3.98 11.18 -0.80
CA VAL A 74 3.42 10.48 -1.97
C VAL A 74 3.99 9.08 -2.10
N LEU A 75 3.19 8.16 -2.65
CA LEU A 75 3.61 6.80 -2.99
C LEU A 75 3.87 6.70 -4.49
N LEU A 76 5.07 6.29 -4.88
CA LEU A 76 5.50 6.25 -6.28
C LEU A 76 6.00 4.86 -6.68
N LEU A 77 5.39 4.27 -7.71
CA LEU A 77 5.92 3.07 -8.39
C LEU A 77 7.13 3.44 -9.25
N PRO A 78 8.06 2.49 -9.53
CA PRO A 78 8.98 2.69 -10.64
C PRO A 78 8.23 2.90 -11.96
N PRO A 79 8.90 3.39 -13.02
CA PRO A 79 8.32 3.42 -14.36
C PRO A 79 7.69 2.08 -14.72
N ASN A 80 6.41 2.09 -15.09
CA ASN A 80 5.60 0.88 -15.23
C ASN A 80 4.99 0.69 -16.64
N ALA A 81 5.32 1.56 -17.59
CA ALA A 81 4.94 1.38 -18.99
C ALA A 81 5.78 0.28 -19.67
N PHE A 82 7.09 0.27 -19.40
CA PHE A 82 8.06 -0.67 -19.94
C PHE A 82 9.10 -0.99 -18.86
N ARG A 83 9.89 -2.05 -19.08
CA ARG A 83 11.10 -2.27 -18.28
C ARG A 83 12.00 -1.05 -18.38
N ALA A 84 12.51 -0.60 -17.23
CA ALA A 84 13.43 0.51 -17.11
C ALA A 84 14.77 0.01 -16.57
N ASP A 85 15.85 0.58 -17.08
CA ASP A 85 17.18 0.40 -16.48
C ASP A 85 17.34 1.29 -15.23
N GLU A 86 18.40 1.05 -14.48
CA GLU A 86 18.70 1.80 -13.25
C GLU A 86 18.75 3.32 -13.49
N ALA A 87 19.36 3.77 -14.59
CA ALA A 87 19.47 5.19 -14.91
C ALA A 87 18.10 5.85 -15.10
N THR A 88 17.20 5.16 -15.81
CA THR A 88 15.82 5.60 -16.04
C THR A 88 15.02 5.63 -14.74
N VAL A 89 15.16 4.60 -13.89
CA VAL A 89 14.49 4.56 -12.58
C VAL A 89 14.96 5.74 -11.71
N ARG A 90 16.27 5.95 -11.58
CA ARG A 90 16.82 7.06 -10.79
C ARG A 90 16.34 8.42 -11.31
N ALA A 91 16.35 8.64 -12.62
CA ALA A 91 15.85 9.87 -13.23
C ALA A 91 14.34 10.09 -12.97
N HIS A 92 13.55 9.02 -12.95
CA HIS A 92 12.12 9.08 -12.64
C HIS A 92 11.85 9.56 -11.22
N TYR A 93 12.47 8.92 -10.23
CA TYR A 93 12.33 9.30 -8.82
C TYR A 93 12.86 10.71 -8.56
N ALA A 94 14.01 11.07 -9.15
CA ALA A 94 14.59 12.40 -9.01
C ALA A 94 13.67 13.51 -9.58
N ASP A 95 12.99 13.29 -10.71
CA ASP A 95 12.07 14.29 -11.26
C ASP A 95 10.82 14.46 -10.39
N VAL A 96 10.24 13.36 -9.87
CA VAL A 96 9.07 13.43 -8.99
C VAL A 96 9.41 14.08 -7.64
N ALA A 97 10.60 13.82 -7.08
CA ALA A 97 11.07 14.43 -5.84
C ALA A 97 11.14 15.97 -5.91
N ARG A 98 11.22 16.56 -7.12
CA ARG A 98 11.19 18.02 -7.31
C ARG A 98 9.85 18.66 -6.94
N ALA A 99 8.79 17.88 -6.71
CA ALA A 99 7.53 18.35 -6.15
C ALA A 99 7.65 18.79 -4.68
N GLY A 100 8.75 18.42 -4.00
CA GLY A 100 9.05 18.86 -2.63
C GLY A 100 8.32 18.08 -1.53
N LEU A 101 7.51 17.08 -1.88
CA LEU A 101 6.95 16.12 -0.92
C LEU A 101 7.89 14.93 -0.68
N PRO A 102 7.94 14.39 0.55
CA PRO A 102 8.59 13.11 0.80
C PRO A 102 8.02 12.01 -0.10
N VAL A 103 8.91 11.31 -0.81
CA VAL A 103 8.55 10.22 -1.72
C VAL A 103 8.80 8.88 -1.03
N VAL A 104 7.75 8.06 -0.97
CA VAL A 104 7.83 6.65 -0.61
C VAL A 104 7.90 5.84 -1.90
N ALA A 105 9.01 5.13 -2.11
CA ALA A 105 9.13 4.19 -3.21
C ALA A 105 8.15 3.03 -3.02
N TYR A 106 7.51 2.58 -4.08
CA TYR A 106 6.68 1.38 -4.07
C TYR A 106 7.36 0.31 -4.92
N ASN A 107 8.00 -0.66 -4.26
CA ASN A 107 8.53 -1.82 -4.94
C ASN A 107 7.43 -2.87 -5.12
N ASN A 108 7.06 -3.19 -6.35
CA ASN A 108 6.12 -4.27 -6.69
C ASN A 108 6.56 -4.97 -7.98
N PRO A 109 7.62 -5.80 -7.93
CA PRO A 109 8.18 -6.41 -9.13
C PRO A 109 7.22 -7.38 -9.85
N ILE A 110 6.18 -7.86 -9.15
CA ILE A 110 5.13 -8.71 -9.69
C ILE A 110 4.37 -7.94 -10.79
N ASP A 111 3.95 -6.70 -10.47
CA ASP A 111 3.18 -5.85 -11.37
C ASP A 111 4.04 -4.96 -12.28
N THR A 112 5.16 -4.40 -11.80
CA THR A 112 5.87 -3.33 -12.52
C THR A 112 7.00 -3.77 -13.43
N LYS A 113 7.34 -5.07 -13.52
CA LYS A 113 8.49 -5.60 -14.31
C LYS A 113 9.86 -4.95 -14.04
N VAL A 114 9.91 -4.01 -13.10
CA VAL A 114 11.06 -3.31 -12.57
C VAL A 114 11.08 -3.61 -11.09
N ASP A 115 12.19 -4.18 -10.65
CA ASP A 115 12.42 -4.54 -9.25
C ASP A 115 13.37 -3.51 -8.62
N LEU A 116 12.90 -2.83 -7.58
CA LEU A 116 13.71 -1.94 -6.76
C LEU A 116 14.50 -2.80 -5.77
N THR A 117 15.59 -3.39 -6.26
CA THR A 117 16.49 -4.20 -5.43
C THR A 117 17.06 -3.35 -4.27
N PRO A 118 17.48 -3.96 -3.15
CA PRO A 118 18.07 -3.23 -2.02
C PRO A 118 19.22 -2.29 -2.43
N GLY A 119 20.11 -2.72 -3.33
CA GLY A 119 21.16 -1.87 -3.88
C GLY A 119 20.66 -0.66 -4.67
N LEU A 120 19.55 -0.79 -5.41
CA LEU A 120 18.92 0.34 -6.10
C LEU A 120 18.21 1.28 -5.13
N LEU A 121 17.50 0.74 -4.14
CA LEU A 121 16.86 1.52 -3.08
C LEU A 121 17.88 2.36 -2.30
N ALA A 122 19.05 1.78 -1.97
CA ALA A 122 20.12 2.50 -1.31
C ALA A 122 20.65 3.68 -2.13
N ARG A 123 20.73 3.54 -3.46
CA ARG A 123 21.12 4.62 -4.37
C ARG A 123 20.06 5.72 -4.42
N LEU A 124 18.79 5.34 -4.58
CA LEU A 124 17.67 6.29 -4.59
C LEU A 124 17.59 7.11 -3.29
N HIS A 125 17.80 6.45 -2.14
CA HIS A 125 17.86 7.09 -0.83
C HIS A 125 19.09 8.00 -0.72
N GLY A 126 20.28 7.53 -1.13
CA GLY A 126 21.52 8.33 -1.14
C GLY A 126 21.45 9.56 -2.05
N ASP A 127 20.66 9.50 -3.12
CA ASP A 127 20.35 10.63 -4.00
C ASP A 127 19.36 11.64 -3.37
N GLY A 128 18.81 11.34 -2.19
CA GLY A 128 17.75 12.13 -1.55
C GLY A 128 16.40 12.07 -2.28
N SER A 129 16.21 11.09 -3.18
CA SER A 129 14.99 10.99 -3.98
C SER A 129 13.83 10.31 -3.26
N ILE A 130 14.11 9.51 -2.22
CA ILE A 130 13.12 8.77 -1.44
C ILE A 130 13.46 8.79 0.04
N VAL A 131 12.43 8.71 0.89
CA VAL A 131 12.56 8.63 2.37
C VAL A 131 12.17 7.27 2.92
N ALA A 132 11.37 6.50 2.18
CA ALA A 132 10.87 5.20 2.61
C ALA A 132 10.62 4.30 1.39
N VAL A 133 10.40 3.01 1.64
CA VAL A 133 9.96 2.02 0.64
C VAL A 133 8.80 1.17 1.16
N LYS A 134 7.71 1.10 0.40
CA LYS A 134 6.71 0.02 0.46
C LYS A 134 7.28 -1.20 -0.26
N GLU A 135 7.69 -2.22 0.49
CA GLU A 135 8.30 -3.43 -0.04
C GLU A 135 7.23 -4.52 -0.26
N PHE A 136 6.94 -4.85 -1.52
CA PHE A 136 5.92 -5.82 -1.94
C PHE A 136 6.52 -7.03 -2.68
N SER A 137 7.80 -7.32 -2.56
CA SER A 137 8.39 -8.50 -3.20
C SER A 137 7.97 -9.81 -2.53
N GLY A 138 7.59 -9.76 -1.25
CA GLY A 138 7.37 -10.92 -0.38
C GLY A 138 8.66 -11.54 0.17
N ASP A 139 9.84 -11.02 -0.22
CA ASP A 139 11.12 -11.51 0.27
C ASP A 139 11.53 -10.80 1.56
N VAL A 140 11.21 -11.42 2.69
CA VAL A 140 11.52 -10.89 4.04
C VAL A 140 13.02 -10.67 4.29
N ARG A 141 13.90 -11.32 3.53
CA ARG A 141 15.36 -11.14 3.66
C ARG A 141 15.79 -9.75 3.23
N ARG A 142 15.05 -9.11 2.32
CA ARG A 142 15.35 -7.75 1.84
C ARG A 142 15.29 -6.72 2.94
N ALA A 143 14.51 -6.94 4.00
CA ALA A 143 14.48 -6.02 5.14
C ALA A 143 15.87 -5.82 5.75
N TYR A 144 16.62 -6.91 5.94
CA TYR A 144 17.97 -6.87 6.48
C TYR A 144 18.95 -6.24 5.50
N GLU A 145 18.92 -6.64 4.23
CA GLU A 145 19.82 -6.07 3.20
C GLU A 145 19.56 -4.56 2.98
N ILE A 146 18.31 -4.11 3.03
CA ILE A 146 17.96 -2.69 2.99
C ILE A 146 18.54 -1.96 4.20
N ALA A 147 18.39 -2.50 5.42
CA ALA A 147 18.93 -1.89 6.63
C ALA A 147 20.48 -1.83 6.61
N GLU A 148 21.15 -2.82 6.03
CA GLU A 148 22.60 -2.85 5.86
C GLU A 148 23.09 -1.78 4.86
N LEU A 149 22.41 -1.65 3.72
CA LEU A 149 22.82 -0.75 2.63
C LEU A 149 22.33 0.69 2.80
N ALA A 150 21.22 0.89 3.52
CA ALA A 150 20.55 2.17 3.70
C ALA A 150 19.89 2.29 5.09
N PRO A 151 20.66 2.39 6.19
CA PRO A 151 20.16 2.38 7.57
C PRO A 151 19.24 3.57 7.96
N GLY A 152 19.01 4.53 7.05
CA GLY A 152 18.06 5.64 7.23
C GLY A 152 16.83 5.56 6.31
N LEU A 153 16.71 4.53 5.48
CA LEU A 153 15.56 4.32 4.62
C LEU A 153 14.47 3.57 5.38
N ASP A 154 13.33 4.22 5.61
CA ASP A 154 12.21 3.60 6.31
C ASP A 154 11.61 2.45 5.48
N LEU A 155 11.45 1.29 6.11
CA LEU A 155 10.82 0.12 5.50
C LEU A 155 9.34 0.04 5.90
N LEU A 156 8.46 0.05 4.90
CA LEU A 156 7.03 -0.18 5.06
C LEU A 156 6.66 -1.55 4.47
N ILE A 157 5.93 -2.32 5.26
CA ILE A 157 5.38 -3.62 4.86
C ILE A 157 4.40 -3.40 3.72
N GLY A 158 4.68 -4.02 2.57
CA GLY A 158 3.82 -3.91 1.40
C GLY A 158 2.83 -5.04 1.26
N ALA A 159 3.28 -6.29 1.45
CA ALA A 159 2.46 -7.49 1.31
C ALA A 159 1.92 -7.95 2.67
N ASP A 160 0.60 -8.10 2.76
CA ASP A 160 -0.11 -8.36 4.01
C ASP A 160 0.26 -9.73 4.64
N ASP A 161 0.65 -10.73 3.85
CA ASP A 161 0.94 -12.10 4.29
C ASP A 161 2.41 -12.36 4.66
N VAL A 162 3.21 -11.30 4.79
CA VAL A 162 4.55 -11.29 5.41
C VAL A 162 4.69 -10.23 6.51
N LEU A 163 3.55 -9.74 7.01
CA LEU A 163 3.46 -8.67 7.99
C LEU A 163 4.26 -8.95 9.26
N LEU A 164 4.10 -10.14 9.84
CA LEU A 164 4.75 -10.47 11.10
C LEU A 164 6.27 -10.52 10.95
N GLU A 165 6.74 -11.14 9.88
CA GLU A 165 8.14 -11.32 9.56
C GLU A 165 8.84 -9.98 9.34
N LEU A 166 8.23 -9.08 8.56
CA LEU A 166 8.80 -7.76 8.29
C LEU A 166 8.71 -6.81 9.49
N ALA A 167 7.65 -6.90 10.30
CA ALA A 167 7.56 -6.13 11.54
C ALA A 167 8.70 -6.51 12.50
N LEU A 168 8.97 -7.81 12.67
CA LEU A 168 10.09 -8.31 13.46
C LEU A 168 11.46 -7.94 12.88
N ALA A 169 11.55 -7.78 11.55
CA ALA A 169 12.76 -7.33 10.86
C ALA A 169 12.98 -5.82 10.91
N GLY A 170 12.13 -5.07 11.63
CA GLY A 170 12.30 -3.63 11.87
C GLY A 170 11.52 -2.72 10.93
N ALA A 171 10.52 -3.22 10.21
CA ALA A 171 9.64 -2.36 9.43
C ALA A 171 8.86 -1.39 10.33
N VAL A 172 8.79 -0.12 9.92
CA VAL A 172 8.24 1.00 10.70
C VAL A 172 6.82 1.38 10.29
N GLY A 173 6.20 0.64 9.38
CA GLY A 173 4.84 0.87 8.92
C GLY A 173 4.29 -0.26 8.07
N TRP A 174 2.99 -0.24 7.79
CA TRP A 174 2.31 -1.22 6.95
C TRP A 174 1.28 -0.53 6.05
N ILE A 175 1.45 -0.64 4.73
CA ILE A 175 0.49 -0.14 3.74
C ILE A 175 -0.30 -1.32 3.19
N ALA A 176 -1.51 -1.48 3.69
CA ALA A 176 -2.26 -2.73 3.62
C ALA A 176 -3.61 -2.62 2.91
N GLY A 177 -4.08 -3.74 2.38
CA GLY A 177 -5.40 -3.84 1.75
C GLY A 177 -6.52 -4.08 2.76
N TYR A 178 -6.34 -5.04 3.66
CA TYR A 178 -7.40 -5.51 4.55
C TYR A 178 -7.90 -4.56 5.66
N PRO A 179 -7.18 -3.50 6.08
CA PRO A 179 -7.79 -2.49 6.93
C PRO A 179 -9.02 -1.82 6.30
N ASN A 180 -9.20 -1.91 4.97
CA ASN A 180 -10.42 -1.43 4.32
C ASN A 180 -11.69 -2.20 4.75
N ALA A 181 -11.54 -3.44 5.23
CA ALA A 181 -12.64 -4.26 5.74
C ALA A 181 -12.57 -4.40 7.28
N LEU A 182 -11.38 -4.61 7.85
CA LEU A 182 -11.18 -5.00 9.26
C LEU A 182 -10.12 -4.10 9.96
N PRO A 183 -10.30 -2.77 10.00
CA PRO A 183 -9.24 -1.84 10.41
C PRO A 183 -8.74 -2.04 11.84
N ARG A 184 -9.61 -2.40 12.79
CA ARG A 184 -9.22 -2.53 14.20
C ARG A 184 -8.35 -3.76 14.43
N SER A 185 -8.76 -4.87 13.83
CA SER A 185 -8.03 -6.14 13.91
C SER A 185 -6.67 -6.04 13.23
N CYS A 186 -6.62 -5.39 12.07
CA CYS A 186 -5.35 -5.11 11.39
C CYS A 186 -4.45 -4.18 12.22
N ALA A 187 -5.00 -3.09 12.79
CA ALA A 187 -4.22 -2.18 13.62
C ALA A 187 -3.69 -2.85 14.90
N GLU A 188 -4.49 -3.70 15.55
CA GLU A 188 -4.07 -4.48 16.71
C GLU A 188 -2.94 -5.46 16.35
N LEU A 189 -3.09 -6.20 15.26
CA LEU A 189 -2.07 -7.11 14.77
C LEU A 189 -0.75 -6.37 14.48
N TYR A 190 -0.81 -5.25 13.76
CA TYR A 190 0.39 -4.46 13.45
C TYR A 190 1.08 -3.96 14.71
N ARG A 191 0.32 -3.37 15.65
CA ARG A 191 0.86 -2.85 16.92
C ARG A 191 1.50 -3.95 17.76
N ALA A 192 0.85 -5.11 17.87
CA ALA A 192 1.40 -6.25 18.60
C ALA A 192 2.70 -6.77 17.94
N ALA A 193 2.73 -6.85 16.61
CA ALA A 193 3.88 -7.31 15.85
C ALA A 193 5.10 -6.39 16.04
N VAL A 194 4.93 -5.06 15.88
CA VAL A 194 6.04 -4.10 16.05
C VAL A 194 6.48 -3.95 17.51
N ALA A 195 5.60 -4.22 18.47
CA ALA A 195 5.95 -4.25 19.89
C ALA A 195 6.67 -5.53 20.33
N GLY A 196 6.79 -6.53 19.44
CA GLY A 196 7.33 -7.85 19.79
C GLY A 196 6.40 -8.68 20.68
N ASP A 197 5.13 -8.30 20.83
CA ASP A 197 4.12 -9.07 21.56
C ASP A 197 3.63 -10.25 20.71
N LEU A 198 4.47 -11.28 20.61
CA LEU A 198 4.17 -12.49 19.85
C LEU A 198 3.03 -13.31 20.46
N ALA A 199 2.73 -13.14 21.75
CA ALA A 199 1.61 -13.81 22.39
C ALA A 199 0.27 -13.32 21.82
N THR A 200 0.18 -12.03 21.48
CA THR A 200 -0.99 -11.43 20.81
C THR A 200 -0.89 -11.52 19.28
N ALA A 201 0.27 -11.20 18.71
CA ALA A 201 0.44 -11.08 17.26
C ALA A 201 0.28 -12.42 16.53
N LEU A 202 0.84 -13.53 17.05
CA LEU A 202 0.78 -14.82 16.34
C LEU A 202 -0.64 -15.39 16.20
N PRO A 203 -1.49 -15.41 17.26
CA PRO A 203 -2.88 -15.82 17.12
C PRO A 203 -3.67 -14.96 16.12
N LEU A 204 -3.55 -13.62 16.21
CA LEU A 204 -4.22 -12.70 15.30
C LEU A 204 -3.77 -12.93 13.86
N TYR A 205 -2.45 -13.04 13.65
CA TYR A 205 -1.88 -13.28 12.33
C TYR A 205 -2.42 -14.59 11.76
N LYS A 206 -2.35 -15.71 12.51
CA LYS A 206 -2.85 -17.01 12.04
C LYS A 206 -4.32 -17.01 11.66
N SER A 207 -5.16 -16.30 12.42
CA SER A 207 -6.58 -16.20 12.11
C SER A 207 -6.82 -15.37 10.83
N LEU A 208 -6.20 -14.19 10.73
CA LEU A 208 -6.38 -13.27 9.60
C LEU A 208 -5.65 -13.72 8.33
N HIS A 209 -4.63 -14.55 8.43
CA HIS A 209 -3.68 -14.77 7.34
C HIS A 209 -4.29 -15.44 6.09
N SER A 210 -5.40 -16.19 6.20
CA SER A 210 -6.13 -16.64 5.00
C SER A 210 -6.75 -15.51 4.19
N LEU A 211 -7.08 -14.38 4.84
CA LEU A 211 -7.48 -13.15 4.17
C LEU A 211 -6.27 -12.41 3.63
N LEU A 212 -5.27 -12.15 4.47
CA LEU A 212 -4.09 -11.35 4.12
C LEU A 212 -3.41 -11.84 2.83
N ARG A 213 -3.35 -13.15 2.58
CA ARG A 213 -2.79 -13.73 1.34
C ARG A 213 -3.51 -13.32 0.05
N TRP A 214 -4.72 -12.78 0.10
CA TRP A 214 -5.40 -12.28 -1.11
C TRP A 214 -4.78 -11.00 -1.64
N ASP A 215 -4.10 -10.21 -0.79
CA ASP A 215 -3.48 -8.95 -1.19
C ASP A 215 -2.41 -9.13 -2.29
N SER A 216 -1.75 -10.30 -2.30
CA SER A 216 -0.71 -10.64 -3.28
C SER A 216 -1.19 -11.50 -4.45
N LYS A 217 -2.52 -11.67 -4.63
CA LYS A 217 -3.09 -12.43 -5.75
C LYS A 217 -3.59 -11.51 -6.87
N THR A 218 -3.73 -12.06 -8.07
CA THR A 218 -4.28 -11.35 -9.24
C THR A 218 -5.63 -10.69 -8.95
N GLU A 219 -6.45 -11.33 -8.12
CA GLU A 219 -7.81 -10.92 -7.78
C GLU A 219 -7.92 -9.96 -6.58
N PHE A 220 -6.79 -9.46 -6.03
CA PHE A 220 -6.76 -8.76 -4.75
C PHE A 220 -7.77 -7.60 -4.65
N VAL A 221 -7.91 -6.79 -5.71
CA VAL A 221 -8.86 -5.66 -5.72
C VAL A 221 -10.29 -6.14 -5.49
N GLN A 222 -10.72 -7.14 -6.27
CA GLN A 222 -12.05 -7.70 -6.12
C GLN A 222 -12.23 -8.43 -4.78
N ALA A 223 -11.21 -9.14 -4.33
CA ALA A 223 -11.25 -9.89 -3.07
C ALA A 223 -11.43 -8.95 -1.87
N ILE A 224 -10.66 -7.86 -1.81
CA ILE A 224 -10.75 -6.88 -0.74
C ILE A 224 -12.09 -6.13 -0.81
N LYS A 225 -12.55 -5.71 -1.99
CA LYS A 225 -13.86 -5.06 -2.14
C LYS A 225 -15.03 -5.95 -1.75
N LEU A 226 -15.00 -7.23 -2.12
CA LEU A 226 -15.98 -8.21 -1.65
C LEU A 226 -15.90 -8.35 -0.12
N SER A 227 -14.70 -8.40 0.44
CA SER A 227 -14.52 -8.49 1.90
C SER A 227 -15.09 -7.27 2.62
N MET A 228 -14.95 -6.07 2.04
CA MET A 228 -15.58 -4.85 2.54
C MET A 228 -17.11 -4.97 2.55
N ASP A 229 -17.71 -5.42 1.44
CA ASP A 229 -19.16 -5.57 1.33
C ASP A 229 -19.71 -6.56 2.38
N LEU A 230 -18.99 -7.67 2.61
CA LEU A 230 -19.32 -8.65 3.65
C LEU A 230 -19.16 -8.09 5.07
N ALA A 231 -18.19 -7.20 5.29
CA ALA A 231 -18.02 -6.46 6.54
C ALA A 231 -18.98 -5.26 6.69
N GLY A 232 -19.97 -5.12 5.79
CA GLY A 232 -20.97 -4.05 5.84
C GLY A 232 -20.43 -2.67 5.43
N ARG A 233 -19.34 -2.64 4.65
CA ARG A 233 -18.70 -1.43 4.12
C ARG A 233 -18.81 -1.42 2.60
N PRO A 234 -19.03 -0.27 1.95
CA PRO A 234 -19.16 -0.22 0.49
C PRO A 234 -17.79 -0.43 -0.17
N GLY A 235 -17.48 -1.65 -0.59
CA GLY A 235 -16.35 -1.95 -1.50
C GLY A 235 -16.71 -1.63 -2.94
N GLY A 236 -17.93 -1.97 -3.33
CA GLY A 236 -18.52 -1.62 -4.63
C GLY A 236 -17.88 -2.35 -5.82
N ALA A 237 -18.36 -2.04 -7.02
CA ALA A 237 -17.85 -2.65 -8.23
C ALA A 237 -16.39 -2.22 -8.53
N THR A 238 -15.63 -3.11 -9.17
CA THR A 238 -14.38 -2.76 -9.85
C THR A 238 -14.65 -2.17 -11.22
N ARG A 239 -13.69 -1.41 -11.75
CA ARG A 239 -13.77 -0.90 -13.12
C ARG A 239 -13.26 -1.94 -14.12
N PRO A 240 -13.88 -2.02 -15.32
CA PRO A 240 -13.31 -2.79 -16.43
C PRO A 240 -11.83 -2.43 -16.67
N PRO A 241 -10.98 -3.41 -17.04
CA PRO A 241 -11.32 -4.76 -17.48
C PRO A 241 -11.55 -5.78 -16.34
N ARG A 242 -11.56 -5.35 -15.08
CA ARG A 242 -11.91 -6.24 -13.97
C ARG A 242 -13.42 -6.46 -13.92
N PHE A 243 -13.80 -7.71 -13.68
CA PHE A 243 -15.18 -8.13 -13.45
C PHE A 243 -15.33 -8.68 -12.03
N PRO A 244 -16.55 -8.74 -11.48
CA PRO A 244 -16.81 -9.37 -10.19
C PRO A 244 -16.24 -10.80 -10.13
N LEU A 245 -15.82 -11.22 -8.93
CA LEU A 245 -15.41 -12.61 -8.71
C LEU A 245 -16.61 -13.53 -8.92
N THR A 246 -16.32 -14.73 -9.45
CA THR A 246 -17.31 -15.78 -9.65
C THR A 246 -16.73 -17.14 -9.27
N GLY A 247 -17.60 -18.13 -9.11
CA GLY A 247 -17.22 -19.52 -8.88
C GLY A 247 -16.39 -19.72 -7.61
N GLU A 248 -15.37 -20.56 -7.71
CA GLU A 248 -14.55 -21.00 -6.57
C GLU A 248 -13.79 -19.84 -5.90
N THR A 249 -13.31 -18.87 -6.68
CA THR A 249 -12.56 -17.73 -6.14
C THR A 249 -13.44 -16.83 -5.27
N GLU A 250 -14.67 -16.53 -5.72
CA GLU A 250 -15.64 -15.77 -4.93
C GLU A 250 -15.98 -16.51 -3.63
N ALA A 251 -16.30 -17.80 -3.73
CA ALA A 251 -16.64 -18.63 -2.58
C ALA A 251 -15.48 -18.71 -1.56
N ALA A 252 -14.24 -18.78 -2.03
CA ALA A 252 -13.05 -18.81 -1.17
C ALA A 252 -12.82 -17.48 -0.43
N VAL A 253 -12.98 -16.33 -1.11
CA VAL A 253 -12.89 -15.01 -0.45
C VAL A 253 -14.00 -14.85 0.58
N ARG A 254 -15.23 -15.22 0.21
CA ARG A 254 -16.39 -15.15 1.10
C ARG A 254 -16.19 -15.99 2.34
N ALA A 255 -15.83 -17.26 2.19
CA ALA A 255 -15.62 -18.17 3.32
C ALA A 255 -14.51 -17.66 4.25
N ALA A 256 -13.40 -17.15 3.70
CA ALA A 256 -12.32 -16.57 4.51
C ALA A 256 -12.79 -15.31 5.26
N THR A 257 -13.63 -14.47 4.64
CA THR A 257 -14.12 -13.23 5.26
C THR A 257 -15.15 -13.53 6.34
N GLU A 258 -16.14 -14.36 6.06
CA GLU A 258 -17.18 -14.75 7.00
C GLU A 258 -16.59 -15.46 8.21
N LYS A 259 -15.56 -16.30 8.02
CA LYS A 259 -14.80 -16.90 9.11
C LYS A 259 -14.18 -15.82 10.02
N ALA A 260 -13.45 -14.86 9.44
CA ALA A 260 -12.80 -13.81 10.23
C ALA A 260 -13.83 -12.96 11.00
N LEU A 261 -14.95 -12.60 10.36
CA LEU A 261 -16.06 -11.88 11.00
C LEU A 261 -16.68 -12.70 12.14
N ALA A 262 -16.88 -14.01 11.95
CA ALA A 262 -17.41 -14.90 12.98
C ALA A 262 -16.46 -15.07 14.17
N GLU A 263 -15.15 -14.95 13.94
CA GLU A 263 -14.11 -14.94 14.99
C GLU A 263 -13.99 -13.57 15.70
N GLY A 264 -14.79 -12.58 15.29
CA GLY A 264 -14.89 -11.27 15.95
C GLY A 264 -14.02 -10.18 15.32
N HIS A 265 -13.35 -10.45 14.20
CA HIS A 265 -12.56 -9.43 13.52
C HIS A 265 -13.44 -8.31 12.96
N ASN A 266 -12.98 -7.07 13.13
CA ASN A 266 -13.58 -5.80 12.71
C ASN A 266 -12.54 -4.71 12.46
#